data_AF-S7TVT3-F1
#
_entry.id   AF-S7TVT3-F1
#
_cell.length_a   1.000
_cell.length_b   1.000
_cell.length_c   1.000
_cell.angle_alpha   90.00
_cell.angle_beta   90.00
_cell.angle_gamma   90.00
#
_symmetry.space_group_name_H-M   'P 1'
#
loop_
_entity.id
_entity.type
_entity.pdbx_description
1 polymer ?
#
loop_
_entity_poly.entity_id
_entity_poly.type
_entity_poly.pdbx_seq_one_letter_code
_entity_poly.pdbx_strand_id
1 'polypeptide(L)'
;MGQDTDRQTKLADEILASQKTRSDLLKWKLVICAVLGAAGLGFAKDASRTSIVLLALIPPACLYVDLLCTNINLRIMVIGRYYSEVRKDRYEQFVEKRRISFALEDWALYGSTYVIAILLILSGIAILALRIYRYSGNLADINAVVGLAECMAVLVSAALSIRLTHMTIKAFKLALSHQKFEGEKNIESAFLQELTGSKRLRRVMSCLLGFGLKNEEEG
;
A
#
# COMPACT_ATOMS: atom_id res chain seq x y z
N MET A 1 27.95 18.44 16.66
CA MET A 1 28.18 17.42 15.62
C MET A 1 27.71 16.01 16.00
N GLY A 2 27.71 15.58 17.28
CA GLY A 2 27.27 14.23 17.66
C GLY A 2 25.76 13.95 17.69
N GLN A 3 24.90 14.97 17.85
CA GLN A 3 23.44 14.77 17.89
C GLN A 3 22.79 14.48 16.54
N ASP A 4 23.35 14.98 15.43
CA ASP A 4 22.81 14.71 14.09
C ASP A 4 23.10 13.26 13.67
N THR A 5 24.27 12.72 14.02
CA THR A 5 24.66 11.33 13.73
C THR A 5 23.81 10.34 14.50
N ASP A 6 23.51 10.63 15.77
CA ASP A 6 22.70 9.76 16.64
C ASP A 6 21.20 9.76 16.27
N ARG A 7 20.71 10.85 15.66
CA ARG A 7 19.37 10.87 15.04
C ARG A 7 19.36 10.09 13.72
N GLN A 8 20.39 10.24 12.89
CA GLN A 8 20.48 9.52 11.62
C GLN A 8 20.48 8.01 11.79
N THR A 9 21.22 7.48 12.76
CA THR A 9 21.22 6.05 13.08
C THR A 9 19.85 5.58 13.59
N LYS A 10 19.19 6.34 14.47
CA LYS A 10 17.85 6.02 14.97
C LYS A 10 16.77 5.93 13.88
N LEU A 11 16.82 6.79 12.86
CA LEU A 11 15.86 6.72 11.75
C LEU A 11 16.14 5.56 10.80
N ALA A 12 17.41 5.22 10.56
CA ALA A 12 17.75 4.01 9.81
C ALA A 12 17.30 2.74 10.55
N ASP A 13 17.49 2.70 11.87
CA ASP A 13 16.98 1.63 12.73
C ASP A 13 15.45 1.55 12.69
N GLU A 14 14.75 2.68 12.64
CA GLU A 14 13.28 2.74 12.52
C GLU A 14 12.80 2.19 11.17
N ILE A 15 13.50 2.49 10.07
CA ILE A 15 13.20 1.91 8.74
C ILE A 15 13.44 0.40 8.76
N LEU A 16 14.56 -0.07 9.30
CA LEU A 16 14.87 -1.50 9.41
C LEU A 16 13.85 -2.22 10.30
N ALA A 17 13.46 -1.63 11.42
CA ALA A 17 12.42 -2.16 12.29
C ALA A 17 11.05 -2.23 11.59
N SER A 18 10.72 -1.21 10.79
CA SER A 18 9.49 -1.15 9.99
C SER A 18 9.47 -2.23 8.90
N GLN A 19 10.60 -2.45 8.21
CA GLN A 19 10.75 -3.52 7.21
C GLN A 19 10.67 -4.91 7.84
N LYS A 20 11.28 -5.10 9.01
CA LYS A 20 11.20 -6.36 9.76
C LYS A 20 9.74 -6.67 10.14
N THR A 21 9.03 -5.69 10.71
CA THR A 21 7.62 -5.81 11.07
C THR A 21 6.76 -6.19 9.87
N ARG A 22 6.99 -5.56 8.71
CA ARG A 22 6.29 -5.89 7.47
C ARG A 22 6.53 -7.33 7.02
N SER A 23 7.77 -7.82 7.10
CA SER A 23 8.10 -9.21 6.73
C SER A 23 7.40 -10.22 7.65
N ASP A 24 7.24 -9.89 8.93
CA ASP A 24 6.54 -10.75 9.89
C ASP A 24 5.03 -10.72 9.65
N LEU A 25 4.44 -9.57 9.32
CA LEU A 25 3.03 -9.46 8.92
C LEU A 25 2.71 -10.30 7.68
N LEU A 26 3.60 -10.33 6.69
CA LEU A 26 3.44 -11.18 5.50
C LEU A 26 3.46 -12.68 5.85
N LYS A 27 4.32 -13.11 6.77
CA LYS A 27 4.32 -14.49 7.26
C LYS A 27 3.00 -14.81 7.96
N TRP A 28 2.53 -13.91 8.82
CA TRP A 28 1.25 -14.06 9.52
C TRP A 28 0.07 -14.14 8.57
N LYS A 29 0.07 -13.39 7.46
CA LYS A 29 -0.95 -13.52 6.41
C LYS A 29 -1.03 -14.96 5.88
N LEU A 30 0.11 -15.57 5.56
CA LEU A 30 0.16 -16.94 5.05
C LEU A 30 -0.29 -17.95 6.11
N VAL A 31 0.13 -17.77 7.37
CA VAL A 31 -0.28 -18.64 8.49
C VAL A 31 -1.80 -18.56 8.69
N ILE A 32 -2.38 -17.36 8.73
CA ILE A 32 -3.83 -17.17 8.89
C ILE A 32 -4.59 -17.82 7.73
N CYS A 33 -4.13 -17.64 6.49
CA CYS A 33 -4.73 -18.27 5.32
C CYS A 33 -4.66 -19.80 5.38
N ALA A 34 -3.52 -20.35 5.79
CA ALA A 34 -3.33 -21.79 5.90
C ALA A 34 -4.21 -22.39 7.01
N VAL A 35 -4.29 -21.74 8.17
CA VAL A 35 -5.09 -22.20 9.31
C VAL A 35 -6.59 -22.15 8.98
N LEU A 36 -7.07 -21.01 8.46
CA LEU A 36 -8.49 -20.86 8.09
C LEU A 36 -8.86 -21.75 6.90
N GLY A 37 -7.95 -21.88 5.92
CA GLY A 37 -8.12 -22.79 4.79
C GLY A 37 -8.21 -24.25 5.25
N ALA A 38 -7.29 -24.70 6.10
CA ALA A 38 -7.28 -26.06 6.62
C ALA A 38 -8.52 -26.37 7.48
N ALA A 39 -8.91 -25.43 8.34
CA ALA A 39 -10.08 -25.54 9.18
C ALA A 39 -11.39 -25.55 8.36
N GLY A 40 -11.50 -24.65 7.39
CA GLY A 40 -12.71 -24.54 6.58
C GLY A 40 -12.85 -25.60 5.50
N LEU A 41 -11.76 -26.19 4.99
CA LEU A 41 -11.81 -27.38 4.12
C LEU A 41 -12.09 -28.67 4.90
N GLY A 42 -11.99 -28.65 6.24
CA GLY A 42 -12.28 -29.82 7.07
C GLY A 42 -11.18 -30.87 7.05
N PHE A 43 -9.90 -30.48 6.94
CA PHE A 43 -8.77 -31.42 7.10
C PHE A 43 -8.64 -31.96 8.54
N ALA A 44 -9.38 -31.40 9.50
CA ALA A 44 -9.50 -31.93 10.86
C ALA A 44 -10.47 -33.12 10.89
N LYS A 45 -9.97 -34.30 11.26
CA LYS A 45 -10.69 -35.60 11.27
C LYS A 45 -11.99 -35.64 12.08
N ASP A 46 -12.25 -34.66 12.96
CA ASP A 46 -13.40 -34.67 13.88
C ASP A 46 -14.48 -33.62 13.56
N ALA A 47 -14.28 -32.78 12.53
CA ALA A 47 -15.25 -31.74 12.17
C ALA A 47 -16.27 -32.27 11.14
N SER A 48 -17.33 -32.92 11.62
CA SER A 48 -18.44 -33.41 10.76
C SER A 48 -19.24 -32.30 10.05
N ARG A 49 -18.85 -31.02 10.20
CA ARG A 49 -19.40 -29.88 9.47
C ARG A 49 -18.27 -29.05 8.90
N THR A 50 -18.03 -29.21 7.60
CA THR A 50 -17.25 -28.27 6.79
C THR A 50 -17.83 -26.87 7.00
N SER A 51 -17.17 -26.06 7.81
CA SER A 51 -17.68 -24.74 8.21
C SER A 51 -17.22 -23.73 7.16
N ILE A 52 -17.98 -23.66 6.06
CA ILE A 52 -17.74 -22.77 4.91
C ILE A 52 -17.62 -21.30 5.34
N VAL A 53 -18.24 -20.95 6.48
CA VAL A 53 -18.13 -19.64 7.14
C VAL A 53 -16.67 -19.25 7.45
N LEU A 54 -15.79 -20.21 7.80
CA LEU A 54 -14.36 -19.92 8.03
C LEU A 54 -13.63 -19.51 6.76
N LEU A 55 -14.04 -20.04 5.60
CA LEU A 55 -13.49 -19.64 4.30
C LEU A 55 -13.85 -18.20 3.94
N ALA A 56 -15.05 -17.74 4.33
CA ALA A 56 -15.48 -16.36 4.13
C ALA A 56 -14.70 -15.34 4.98
N LEU A 57 -14.00 -15.80 6.03
CA LEU A 57 -13.15 -14.94 6.88
C LEU A 57 -11.74 -14.72 6.30
N ILE A 58 -11.31 -15.54 5.35
CA ILE A 58 -9.97 -15.43 4.73
C ILE A 58 -9.80 -14.09 3.99
N PRO A 59 -10.73 -13.66 3.10
CA PRO A 59 -10.58 -12.39 2.39
C PRO A 59 -10.48 -11.14 3.30
N PRO A 60 -11.32 -10.94 4.33
CA PRO A 60 -11.18 -9.79 5.23
C PRO A 60 -9.91 -9.84 6.08
N ALA A 61 -9.45 -11.03 6.49
CA ALA A 61 -8.16 -11.16 7.19
C ALA A 61 -6.98 -10.75 6.30
N CYS A 62 -6.99 -11.14 5.03
CA CYS A 62 -5.98 -10.70 4.05
C CYS A 62 -6.00 -9.19 3.84
N LEU A 63 -7.20 -8.61 3.68
CA LEU A 63 -7.39 -7.17 3.51
C LEU A 63 -6.85 -6.38 4.71
N TYR A 64 -7.07 -6.88 5.93
CA TYR A 64 -6.57 -6.24 7.14
C TYR A 64 -5.04 -6.18 7.17
N VAL A 65 -4.38 -7.29 6.84
CA VAL A 65 -2.91 -7.32 6.77
C VAL A 65 -2.38 -6.41 5.66
N ASP A 66 -3.04 -6.37 4.49
CA ASP A 66 -2.66 -5.49 3.38
C ASP A 66 -2.76 -4.01 3.78
N LEU A 67 -3.80 -3.64 4.53
CA LEU A 67 -3.99 -2.28 5.04
C LEU A 67 -2.88 -1.90 6.03
N LEU A 68 -2.50 -2.81 6.93
CA LEU A 68 -1.39 -2.61 7.87
C LEU A 68 -0.05 -2.42 7.13
N CYS A 69 0.24 -3.28 6.16
CA CYS A 69 1.43 -3.16 5.32
C CYS A 69 1.45 -1.81 4.56
N THR A 70 0.30 -1.36 4.07
CA THR A 70 0.17 -0.07 3.38
C THR A 70 0.48 1.11 4.30
N ASN A 71 0.02 1.07 5.56
CA ASN A 71 0.33 2.09 6.56
C ASN A 71 1.83 2.18 6.85
N ILE A 72 2.49 1.04 7.03
CA ILE A 72 3.95 0.98 7.24
C ILE A 72 4.69 1.53 6.02
N ASN A 73 4.29 1.16 4.79
CA ASN A 73 4.89 1.68 3.56
C ASN A 73 4.74 3.20 3.45
N LEU A 74 3.59 3.76 3.85
CA LEU A 74 3.34 5.19 3.85
C LEU A 74 4.28 5.93 4.84
N ARG A 75 4.52 5.36 6.02
CA ARG A 75 5.46 5.94 6.99
C ARG A 75 6.89 5.98 6.46
N ILE A 76 7.37 4.85 5.92
CA ILE A 76 8.71 4.76 5.32
C ILE A 76 8.86 5.78 4.18
N MET A 77 7.80 5.95 3.37
CA MET A 77 7.76 6.91 2.28
C MET A 77 7.92 8.36 2.74
N VAL A 78 7.20 8.76 3.78
CA VAL A 78 7.27 10.12 4.32
C VAL A 78 8.66 10.40 4.89
N ILE A 79 9.26 9.43 5.59
CA ILE A 79 10.62 9.55 6.13
C ILE A 79 11.65 9.70 4.99
N GLY A 80 11.64 8.78 4.00
CA GLY A 80 12.58 8.84 2.88
C GLY A 80 12.49 10.16 2.10
N ARG A 81 11.26 10.66 1.91
CA ARG A 81 11.03 11.94 1.26
C ARG A 81 11.56 13.13 2.05
N TYR A 82 11.36 13.14 3.37
CA TYR A 82 11.93 14.16 4.25
C TYR A 82 13.46 14.22 4.15
N TYR A 83 14.14 13.07 4.07
CA TYR A 83 15.60 13.03 3.89
C TYR A 83 16.04 13.49 2.50
N SER A 84 15.31 13.09 1.46
CA SER A 84 15.61 13.46 0.07
C SER A 84 15.48 14.97 -0.15
N GLU A 85 14.39 15.58 0.33
CA GLU A 85 14.05 16.98 0.08
C GLU A 85 14.69 17.95 1.09
N VAL A 86 14.60 17.67 2.40
CA VAL A 86 15.05 18.61 3.46
C VAL A 86 16.54 18.46 3.76
N ARG A 87 17.02 17.22 3.91
CA ARG A 87 18.42 16.93 4.26
C ARG A 87 19.35 16.87 3.04
N LYS A 88 18.78 16.87 1.82
CA LYS A 88 19.50 16.73 0.53
C LYS A 88 20.45 15.52 0.52
N ASP A 89 20.02 14.42 1.13
CA ASP A 89 20.83 13.20 1.18
C ASP A 89 20.93 12.58 -0.23
N ARG A 90 22.17 12.39 -0.71
CA ARG A 90 22.44 11.81 -2.04
C ARG A 90 21.97 10.36 -2.15
N TYR A 91 21.96 9.61 -1.04
CA TYR A 91 21.49 8.23 -1.03
C TYR A 91 19.99 8.17 -1.27
N GLU A 92 19.21 8.91 -0.49
CA GLU A 92 17.74 8.93 -0.62
C GLU A 92 17.28 9.51 -1.97
N GLN A 93 17.98 10.52 -2.50
CA GLN A 93 17.71 11.03 -3.86
C GLN A 93 17.97 9.99 -4.96
N PHE A 94 18.95 9.10 -4.77
CA PHE A 94 19.21 7.99 -5.69
C PHE A 94 18.13 6.89 -5.57
N VAL A 95 17.73 6.57 -4.34
CA VAL A 95 16.67 5.58 -4.05
C VAL A 95 15.31 6.07 -4.57
N GLU A 96 14.94 7.34 -4.37
CA GLU A 96 13.71 7.94 -4.86
C GLU A 96 13.58 7.80 -6.40
N LYS A 97 14.69 7.99 -7.13
CA LYS A 97 14.73 7.81 -8.59
C LYS A 97 14.56 6.36 -9.03
N ARG A 98 14.98 5.38 -8.21
CA ARG A 98 14.83 3.94 -8.48
C ARG A 98 13.64 3.31 -7.77
N ARG A 99 12.76 4.11 -7.18
CA ARG A 99 11.61 3.64 -6.41
C ARG A 99 10.64 2.76 -7.22
N ILE A 100 10.67 2.89 -8.55
CA ILE A 100 9.94 2.02 -9.48
C ILE A 100 10.32 0.53 -9.28
N SER A 101 11.54 0.22 -8.83
CA SER A 101 11.94 -1.15 -8.50
C SER A 101 11.19 -1.72 -7.29
N PHE A 102 10.66 -0.88 -6.40
CA PHE A 102 9.76 -1.32 -5.31
C PHE A 102 8.32 -1.55 -5.78
N ALA A 103 7.96 -1.18 -7.02
CA ALA A 103 6.65 -1.49 -7.58
C ALA A 103 6.42 -3.02 -7.69
N LEU A 104 7.48 -3.81 -7.85
CA LEU A 104 7.43 -5.28 -7.79
C LEU A 104 6.98 -5.77 -6.41
N GLU A 105 7.37 -5.07 -5.36
CA GLU A 105 7.05 -5.42 -3.98
C GLU A 105 5.58 -5.13 -3.67
N ASP A 106 5.07 -3.99 -4.14
CA ASP A 106 3.64 -3.69 -4.09
C ASP A 106 2.85 -4.70 -4.93
N TRP A 107 3.37 -5.08 -6.10
CA TRP A 107 2.75 -6.09 -6.96
C TRP A 107 2.69 -7.47 -6.29
N ALA A 108 3.74 -7.86 -5.57
CA ALA A 108 3.75 -9.10 -4.80
C ALA A 108 2.73 -9.06 -3.65
N LEU A 109 2.65 -7.93 -2.94
CA LEU A 109 1.70 -7.75 -1.84
C LEU A 109 0.26 -7.87 -2.34
N TYR A 110 -0.15 -7.04 -3.30
CA TYR A 110 -1.51 -7.04 -3.83
C TYR A 110 -1.81 -8.28 -4.68
N GLY A 111 -0.84 -8.75 -5.45
CA GLY A 111 -0.94 -9.96 -6.27
C GLY A 111 -1.27 -11.19 -5.44
N SER A 112 -0.68 -11.33 -4.26
CA SER A 112 -1.01 -12.44 -3.34
C SER A 112 -2.50 -12.46 -2.95
N THR A 113 -3.11 -11.30 -2.73
CA THR A 113 -4.54 -11.18 -2.38
C THR A 113 -5.43 -11.53 -3.55
N TYR A 114 -5.07 -11.09 -4.76
CA TYR A 114 -5.80 -11.49 -5.97
C TYR A 114 -5.74 -12.99 -6.22
N VAL A 115 -4.57 -13.61 -6.06
CA VAL A 115 -4.41 -15.07 -6.22
C VAL A 115 -5.28 -15.82 -5.20
N ILE A 116 -5.24 -15.44 -3.92
CA ILE A 116 -6.06 -16.06 -2.88
C ILE A 116 -7.56 -15.88 -3.17
N ALA A 117 -7.98 -14.68 -3.57
CA ALA A 117 -9.39 -14.40 -3.90
C ALA A 117 -9.87 -15.20 -5.11
N ILE A 118 -9.05 -15.31 -6.17
CA ILE A 118 -9.38 -16.13 -7.35
C ILE A 118 -9.49 -17.60 -6.97
N LEU A 119 -8.55 -18.13 -6.19
CA LEU A 119 -8.61 -19.52 -5.73
C LEU A 119 -9.86 -19.79 -4.88
N LEU A 120 -10.24 -18.86 -4.01
CA LEU A 120 -11.47 -18.97 -3.22
C LEU A 120 -12.72 -18.96 -4.12
N ILE A 121 -12.77 -18.09 -5.12
CA ILE A 121 -13.88 -18.06 -6.09
C ILE A 121 -13.97 -19.38 -6.86
N LEU A 122 -12.85 -19.88 -7.39
CA LEU A 122 -12.81 -21.16 -8.11
C LEU A 122 -13.24 -22.34 -7.22
N SER A 123 -12.74 -22.39 -5.98
CA SER A 123 -13.12 -23.44 -5.03
C SER A 123 -14.60 -23.37 -4.65
N GLY A 124 -15.14 -22.17 -4.45
CA GLY A 124 -16.56 -21.95 -4.16
C GLY A 124 -17.47 -22.35 -5.31
N ILE A 125 -17.10 -22.01 -6.55
CA ILE A 125 -17.82 -22.42 -7.76
C ILE A 125 -17.78 -23.95 -7.93
N ALA A 126 -16.62 -24.58 -7.72
CA ALA A 126 -16.50 -26.03 -7.81
C ALA A 126 -17.40 -26.76 -6.79
N ILE A 127 -17.41 -26.30 -5.53
CA ILE A 127 -18.27 -26.85 -4.48
C ILE A 127 -19.76 -26.62 -4.82
N LEU A 128 -20.11 -25.43 -5.32
CA LEU A 128 -21.46 -25.09 -5.75
C LEU A 128 -21.93 -26.00 -6.89
N ALA A 129 -21.10 -26.20 -7.92
CA ALA A 129 -21.42 -27.06 -9.07
C ALA A 129 -21.62 -28.53 -8.64
N LEU A 130 -20.76 -29.06 -7.76
CA LEU A 130 -20.90 -30.40 -7.20
C LEU A 130 -22.20 -30.57 -6.39
N ARG A 131 -22.59 -29.54 -5.63
CA ARG A 131 -23.85 -29.54 -4.88
C ARG A 131 -25.05 -29.48 -5.82
N ILE A 132 -25.05 -28.60 -6.83
CA ILE A 132 -26.12 -28.50 -7.82
C ILE A 132 -26.30 -29.82 -8.58
N TYR A 133 -25.20 -30.46 -8.98
CA TYR A 133 -25.24 -31.76 -9.67
C TYR A 133 -25.86 -32.86 -8.81
N ARG A 134 -25.56 -32.90 -7.50
CA ARG A 134 -26.21 -33.82 -6.54
C ARG A 134 -27.66 -33.44 -6.21
N TYR A 135 -28.06 -32.18 -6.38
CA TYR A 135 -29.34 -31.63 -5.95
C TYR A 135 -30.51 -31.93 -6.92
N SER A 136 -30.24 -32.43 -8.13
CA SER A 136 -31.25 -32.69 -9.17
C SER A 136 -32.31 -33.78 -8.82
N GLY A 137 -32.39 -34.26 -7.57
CA GLY A 137 -33.30 -35.34 -7.15
C GLY A 137 -34.16 -35.10 -5.90
N ASN A 138 -33.98 -34.04 -5.10
CA ASN A 138 -34.79 -33.83 -3.88
C ASN A 138 -34.81 -32.36 -3.41
N LEU A 139 -35.99 -31.72 -3.47
CA LEU A 139 -36.18 -30.27 -3.26
C LEU A 139 -36.53 -29.88 -1.79
N ALA A 140 -36.55 -30.84 -0.86
CA ALA A 140 -37.11 -30.63 0.49
C ALA A 140 -36.06 -30.56 1.62
N ASP A 141 -34.77 -30.67 1.34
CA ASP A 141 -33.74 -30.72 2.38
C ASP A 141 -33.25 -29.31 2.76
N ILE A 142 -33.60 -28.85 3.96
CA ILE A 142 -33.20 -27.55 4.53
C ILE A 142 -31.67 -27.39 4.53
N ASN A 143 -30.93 -28.50 4.66
CA ASN A 143 -29.47 -28.52 4.64
C ASN A 143 -28.87 -28.14 3.28
N ALA A 144 -29.60 -28.35 2.19
CA ALA A 144 -29.16 -27.96 0.85
C ALA A 144 -29.27 -26.44 0.65
N VAL A 145 -30.36 -25.83 1.12
CA VAL A 145 -30.57 -24.38 1.08
C VAL A 145 -29.54 -23.63 1.94
N VAL A 146 -29.26 -24.13 3.15
CA VAL A 146 -28.22 -23.56 4.02
C VAL A 146 -26.84 -23.63 3.35
N GLY A 147 -26.50 -24.78 2.73
CA GLY A 147 -25.23 -24.91 2.00
C GLY A 147 -25.10 -23.99 0.78
N LEU A 148 -26.19 -23.73 0.06
CA LEU A 148 -26.21 -22.76 -1.04
C LEU A 148 -25.98 -21.33 -0.53
N ALA A 149 -26.62 -20.96 0.59
CA ALA A 149 -26.44 -19.64 1.20
C ALA A 149 -25.00 -19.41 1.68
N GLU A 150 -24.36 -20.43 2.27
CA GLU A 150 -22.96 -20.36 2.69
C GLU A 150 -21.99 -20.19 1.50
N CYS A 151 -22.22 -20.90 0.39
CA CYS A 151 -21.43 -20.73 -0.84
C CYS A 151 -21.56 -19.32 -1.42
N MET A 152 -22.78 -18.77 -1.43
CA MET A 152 -23.03 -17.40 -1.89
C MET A 152 -22.36 -16.37 -0.99
N ALA A 153 -22.35 -16.58 0.33
CA ALA A 153 -21.64 -15.71 1.27
C ALA A 153 -20.12 -15.67 1.00
N VAL A 154 -19.49 -16.82 0.70
CA VAL A 154 -18.07 -16.87 0.32
C VAL A 154 -17.80 -16.09 -0.95
N LEU A 155 -18.62 -16.27 -2.00
CA LEU A 155 -18.46 -15.55 -3.26
C LEU A 155 -18.62 -14.04 -3.10
N VAL A 156 -19.62 -13.60 -2.33
CA VAL A 156 -19.82 -12.18 -2.02
C VAL A 156 -18.65 -11.62 -1.22
N SER A 157 -18.14 -12.35 -0.22
CA SER A 157 -17.00 -11.92 0.59
C SER A 157 -15.72 -11.74 -0.25
N ALA A 158 -15.47 -12.65 -1.20
CA ALA A 158 -14.33 -12.59 -2.11
C ALA A 158 -14.48 -11.46 -3.16
N ALA A 159 -15.68 -11.25 -3.69
CA ALA A 159 -15.94 -10.13 -4.59
C ALA A 159 -15.78 -8.77 -3.88
N LEU A 160 -16.27 -8.68 -2.64
CA LEU A 160 -16.16 -7.48 -1.81
C LEU A 160 -14.69 -7.19 -1.47
N SER A 161 -13.89 -8.21 -1.13
CA SER A 161 -12.47 -8.02 -0.83
C SER A 161 -11.69 -7.51 -2.04
N ILE A 162 -11.98 -8.03 -3.24
CA ILE A 162 -11.39 -7.53 -4.50
C ILE A 162 -11.74 -6.06 -4.71
N ARG A 163 -13.02 -5.70 -4.51
CA ARG A 163 -13.51 -4.32 -4.67
C ARG A 163 -12.84 -3.37 -3.67
N LEU A 164 -12.73 -3.77 -2.41
CA LEU A 164 -12.06 -3.01 -1.34
C LEU A 164 -10.56 -2.86 -1.58
N THR A 165 -9.88 -3.93 -2.03
CA THR A 165 -8.46 -3.89 -2.39
C THR A 165 -8.22 -2.93 -3.56
N HIS A 166 -9.11 -2.93 -4.55
CA HIS A 166 -9.00 -2.00 -5.67
C HIS A 166 -9.26 -0.54 -5.25
N MET A 167 -10.20 -0.29 -4.33
CA MET A 167 -10.43 1.04 -3.77
C MET A 167 -9.23 1.54 -2.96
N THR A 168 -8.63 0.69 -2.12
CA THR A 168 -7.46 1.05 -1.31
C THR A 168 -6.24 1.36 -2.18
N ILE A 169 -5.99 0.58 -3.24
CA ILE A 169 -4.94 0.88 -4.23
C ILE A 169 -5.18 2.24 -4.90
N LYS A 170 -6.43 2.54 -5.30
CA LYS A 170 -6.78 3.82 -5.91
C LYS A 170 -6.57 4.98 -4.94
N ALA A 171 -7.05 4.84 -3.70
CA ALA A 171 -6.87 5.84 -2.66
C ALA A 171 -5.39 6.08 -2.35
N PHE A 172 -4.59 5.00 -2.28
CA PHE A 172 -3.14 5.09 -2.07
C PHE A 172 -2.43 5.79 -3.23
N LYS A 173 -2.75 5.44 -4.49
CA LYS A 173 -2.21 6.12 -5.68
C LYS A 173 -2.58 7.60 -5.71
N LEU A 174 -3.82 7.94 -5.31
CA LEU A 174 -4.26 9.33 -5.20
C LEU A 174 -3.49 10.08 -4.11
N ALA A 175 -3.33 9.49 -2.92
CA ALA A 175 -2.55 10.08 -1.83
C ALA A 175 -1.08 10.32 -2.24
N LEU A 176 -0.49 9.36 -2.96
CA LEU A 176 0.83 9.49 -3.58
C LEU A 176 0.91 10.65 -4.58
N SER A 177 -0.09 10.77 -5.45
CA SER A 177 -0.15 11.87 -6.43
C SER A 177 -0.28 13.24 -5.75
N HIS A 178 -1.06 13.31 -4.66
CA HIS A 178 -1.24 14.53 -3.89
C HIS A 178 0.03 14.92 -3.13
N GLN A 179 0.72 13.95 -2.53
CA GLN A 179 2.05 14.11 -1.95
C GLN A 179 3.06 14.61 -2.98
N LYS A 180 3.06 14.07 -4.20
CA LYS A 180 3.96 14.54 -5.28
C LYS A 180 3.72 16.02 -5.58
N PHE A 181 2.46 16.41 -5.74
CA PHE A 181 2.04 17.78 -6.05
C PHE A 181 2.34 18.78 -4.91
N GLU A 182 2.13 18.38 -3.65
CA GLU A 182 2.46 19.24 -2.50
C GLU A 182 3.97 19.42 -2.31
N GLY A 183 4.77 18.36 -2.49
CA GLY A 183 6.22 18.50 -2.42
C GLY A 183 6.76 19.43 -3.50
N GLU A 184 6.21 19.40 -4.72
CA GLU A 184 6.61 20.30 -5.81
C GLU A 184 6.29 21.77 -5.48
N LYS A 185 5.10 22.04 -4.93
CA LYS A 185 4.73 23.37 -4.42
C LYS A 185 5.58 23.83 -3.24
N ASN A 186 5.95 22.93 -2.33
CA ASN A 186 6.82 23.25 -1.20
C ASN A 186 8.28 23.50 -1.63
N ILE A 187 8.74 22.84 -2.68
CA ILE A 187 10.05 23.10 -3.29
C ILE A 187 10.02 24.47 -3.99
N GLU A 188 8.98 24.79 -4.74
CA GLU A 188 8.83 26.13 -5.33
C GLU A 188 8.77 27.22 -4.25
N SER A 189 7.99 27.03 -3.18
CA SER A 189 7.87 28.01 -2.11
C SER A 189 9.17 28.14 -1.31
N ALA A 190 9.87 27.04 -1.00
CA ALA A 190 11.17 27.05 -0.35
C ALA A 190 12.26 27.67 -1.23
N PHE A 191 12.24 27.40 -2.54
CA PHE A 191 13.16 28.01 -3.51
C PHE A 191 12.90 29.51 -3.67
N LEU A 192 11.63 29.93 -3.72
CA LEU A 192 11.24 31.34 -3.70
C LEU A 192 11.60 32.02 -2.36
N GLN A 193 11.51 31.30 -1.24
CA GLN A 193 11.90 31.78 0.08
C GLN A 193 13.44 31.89 0.22
N GLU A 194 14.19 30.98 -0.41
CA GLU A 194 15.67 31.01 -0.45
C GLU A 194 16.17 32.12 -1.41
N LEU A 195 15.49 32.34 -2.53
CA LEU A 195 15.71 33.47 -3.44
C LEU A 195 15.39 34.82 -2.77
N THR A 196 14.35 34.91 -1.96
CA THR A 196 13.99 36.12 -1.21
C THR A 196 14.80 36.32 0.09
N GLY A 197 15.36 35.24 0.66
CA GLY A 197 16.23 35.24 1.82
C GLY A 197 17.68 35.68 1.53
N SER A 198 18.11 35.64 0.27
CA SER A 198 19.44 36.10 -0.11
C SER A 198 19.49 37.63 -0.25
N LYS A 199 19.80 38.32 0.86
CA LYS A 199 20.22 39.75 0.90
C LYS A 199 21.38 40.07 -0.07
N ARG A 200 22.00 39.04 -0.68
CA ARG A 200 23.03 39.16 -1.73
C ARG A 200 22.45 39.47 -3.11
N LEU A 201 21.24 38.99 -3.47
CA LEU A 201 20.68 39.21 -4.81
C LEU A 201 20.20 40.67 -5.02
N ARG A 202 19.78 41.35 -3.94
CA ARG A 202 19.37 42.76 -3.99
C ARG A 202 20.55 43.71 -4.24
N ARG A 203 21.76 43.35 -3.79
CA ARG A 203 23.00 44.10 -4.08
C ARG A 203 23.50 43.86 -5.51
N VAL A 204 23.36 42.65 -6.03
CA VAL A 204 23.76 42.33 -7.42
C VAL A 204 22.78 42.93 -8.43
N MET A 205 21.47 42.93 -8.17
CA MET A 205 20.50 43.63 -9.03
C MET A 205 20.62 45.16 -8.95
N SER A 206 20.99 45.74 -7.80
CA SER A 206 21.25 47.18 -7.71
C SER A 206 22.54 47.60 -8.44
N CYS A 207 23.54 46.73 -8.55
CA CYS A 207 24.73 46.99 -9.38
C CYS A 207 24.45 46.80 -10.88
N LEU A 208 23.56 45.88 -11.26
CA LEU A 208 23.18 45.67 -12.67
C LEU A 208 22.17 46.70 -13.20
N LEU A 209 21.32 47.28 -12.35
CA LEU A 209 20.38 48.34 -12.72
C LEU A 209 20.92 49.77 -12.46
N GLY A 210 22.14 49.89 -11.93
CA GLY A 210 22.80 51.16 -11.62
C GLY A 210 23.88 51.60 -12.64
N PHE A 211 24.08 50.85 -13.71
CA PHE A 211 25.07 51.17 -14.76
C PHE A 211 24.39 51.14 -16.14
N GLY A 212 24.13 52.33 -16.70
CA GLY A 212 23.55 52.57 -18.03
C GLY A 212 22.03 52.75 -17.95
N LEU A 213 21.45 53.94 -18.07
CA LEU A 213 21.69 54.95 -19.10
C LEU A 213 21.48 56.36 -18.53
N LYS A 214 22.57 57.13 -18.48
CA LYS A 214 22.54 58.59 -18.54
C LYS A 214 23.43 58.95 -19.74
N ASN A 215 22.88 59.78 -20.63
CA ASN A 215 23.47 60.38 -21.84
C ASN A 215 23.07 59.72 -23.18
N GLU A 216 21.87 60.05 -23.65
CA GLU A 216 21.69 60.55 -25.02
C GLU A 216 21.14 61.97 -24.90
N GLU A 217 22.02 62.97 -24.94
CA GLU A 217 21.76 64.25 -25.59
C GLU A 217 23.07 64.73 -26.26
N GLU A 218 22.87 65.36 -27.42
CA GLU A 218 23.79 66.15 -28.26
C GLU A 218 24.54 65.43 -29.40
N GLY A 219 23.97 65.63 -30.60
CA GLY A 219 24.50 65.26 -31.92
C GLY A 219 23.43 65.37 -32.99
#